data_AF-A0A8J7IIZ0-F1
#
_entry.id   AF-A0A8J7IIZ0-F1
#
_cell.length_a   1.000
_cell.length_b   1.000
_cell.length_c   1.000
_cell.angle_alpha   90.00
_cell.angle_beta   90.00
_cell.angle_gamma   90.00
#
_symmetry.space_group_name_H-M   'P 1'
#
loop_
_entity.id
_entity.type
_entity.pdbx_description
1 polymer ?
#
loop_
_entity_poly.entity_id
_entity_poly.type
_entity_poly.pdbx_seq_one_letter_code
_entity_poly.pdbx_strand_id
1 'polypeptide(L)'
;MLLSLYFALALALTITLAGMILKVGALLGECPDSGRAAKAAAVTIATGYTAVGFGGLILIGAGYVAIAPGELAGLLGALGLASLCLGLGFSNAVVTLRAVVDRAMNPPRPEAPALPVPEAAPA
;
A
#
# COMPACT_ATOMS: atom_id res chain seq x y z
N MET A 1 15.34 22.42 16.07
CA MET A 1 15.32 22.92 14.67
C MET A 1 15.61 21.83 13.64
N LEU A 2 16.69 21.04 13.78
CA LEU A 2 16.94 19.89 12.90
C LEU A 2 15.83 18.82 12.97
N LEU A 3 15.36 18.49 14.18
CA LEU A 3 14.32 17.48 14.39
C LEU A 3 12.97 17.87 13.74
N SER A 4 12.55 19.12 13.89
CA SER A 4 11.32 19.63 13.29
C SER A 4 11.40 19.65 11.76
N LEU A 5 12.56 20.04 11.20
CA LEU A 5 12.80 19.98 9.75
C LEU A 5 12.76 18.53 9.25
N TYR A 6 13.32 17.61 10.02
CA TYR A 6 13.37 16.18 9.71
C TYR A 6 11.98 15.54 9.69
N PHE A 7 11.16 15.79 10.71
CA PHE A 7 9.77 15.34 10.75
C PHE A 7 8.94 15.92 9.61
N ALA A 8 9.13 17.20 9.30
CA ALA A 8 8.47 17.84 8.17
C ALA A 8 8.87 17.19 6.84
N LEU A 9 10.15 16.87 6.66
CA LEU A 9 10.65 16.22 5.44
C LEU A 9 10.12 14.79 5.30
N ALA A 10 10.07 14.04 6.40
CA ALA A 10 9.53 12.69 6.42
C ALA A 10 8.01 12.67 6.13
N LEU A 11 7.25 13.59 6.73
CA LEU A 11 5.83 13.79 6.40
C LEU A 11 5.64 14.16 4.92
N ALA A 12 6.44 15.10 4.42
CA ALA A 12 6.38 15.51 3.02
C ALA A 12 6.65 14.34 2.07
N LEU A 13 7.66 13.51 2.36
CA LEU A 13 7.95 12.28 1.61
C LEU A 13 6.75 11.31 1.64
N THR A 14 6.20 11.06 2.82
CA THR A 14 5.06 10.14 3.00
C THR A 14 3.84 10.61 2.19
N ILE A 15 3.53 11.91 2.25
CA ILE A 15 2.44 12.53 1.50
C ILE A 15 2.72 12.45 -0.01
N THR A 16 3.96 12.68 -0.43
CA THR A 16 4.36 12.60 -1.84
C THR A 16 4.18 11.19 -2.40
N LEU A 17 4.61 10.16 -1.66
CA LEU A 17 4.42 8.77 -2.05
C LEU A 17 2.94 8.38 -2.07
N ALA A 18 2.16 8.79 -1.06
CA ALA A 18 0.70 8.58 -1.05
C ALA A 18 0.03 9.23 -2.27
N GLY A 19 0.44 10.46 -2.61
CA GLY A 19 -0.02 11.15 -3.81
C GLY A 19 0.32 10.41 -5.11
N MET A 20 1.53 9.83 -5.21
CA MET A 20 1.92 9.00 -6.34
C MET A 20 1.06 7.73 -6.46
N ILE A 21 0.71 7.06 -5.36
CA ILE A 21 -0.22 5.90 -5.36
C ILE A 21 -1.57 6.30 -5.96
N LEU A 22 -2.13 7.41 -5.48
CA LEU A 22 -3.41 7.93 -5.98
C LEU A 22 -3.34 8.31 -7.46
N LYS A 23 -2.21 8.88 -7.91
CA LYS A 23 -1.98 9.23 -9.31
C LYS A 23 -1.90 7.99 -10.20
N VAL A 24 -1.22 6.94 -9.74
CA VAL A 24 -1.17 5.64 -10.44
C VAL A 24 -2.57 5.04 -10.54
N GLY A 25 -3.35 5.06 -9.46
CA GLY A 25 -4.75 4.62 -9.48
C GLY A 25 -5.66 5.44 -10.40
N ALA A 26 -5.39 6.74 -10.53
CA ALA A 26 -6.10 7.61 -11.46
C ALA A 26 -5.76 7.26 -12.92
N LEU A 27 -4.47 7.11 -13.25
CA LEU A 27 -3.97 6.75 -14.58
C LEU A 27 -4.39 5.35 -15.05
N LEU A 28 -4.56 4.42 -14.11
CA LEU A 28 -5.12 3.08 -14.37
C LEU A 28 -6.65 3.11 -14.44
N GLY A 29 -7.25 4.25 -14.06
CA GLY A 29 -8.68 4.48 -13.95
C GLY A 29 -9.36 4.93 -15.24
N GLU A 30 -8.61 5.37 -16.27
CA GLU A 30 -9.18 5.81 -17.54
C GLU A 30 -9.88 4.71 -18.36
N CYS A 31 -9.69 3.42 -18.02
CA CYS A 31 -10.46 2.34 -18.63
C CYS A 31 -11.87 2.23 -17.99
N PRO A 32 -12.97 2.34 -18.77
CA PRO A 32 -14.34 2.37 -18.23
C PRO A 32 -14.75 1.06 -17.52
N ASP A 33 -14.12 -0.06 -17.83
CA ASP A 33 -14.46 -1.39 -17.28
C ASP A 33 -13.73 -1.70 -15.97
N SER A 34 -12.46 -1.31 -15.85
CA SER A 34 -11.60 -1.58 -14.68
C SER A 34 -11.39 -0.36 -13.78
N GLY A 35 -11.80 0.84 -14.21
CA GLY A 35 -11.39 2.08 -13.59
C GLY A 35 -11.97 2.33 -12.20
N ARG A 36 -13.18 1.83 -11.91
CA ARG A 36 -13.76 1.89 -10.55
C ARG A 36 -13.00 1.01 -9.56
N ALA A 37 -12.58 -0.18 -9.97
CA ALA A 37 -11.81 -1.10 -9.13
C ALA A 37 -10.39 -0.56 -8.86
N ALA A 38 -9.74 -0.01 -9.89
CA ALA A 38 -8.41 0.60 -9.78
C ALA A 38 -8.40 1.79 -8.80
N LYS A 39 -9.41 2.68 -8.88
CA LYS A 39 -9.54 3.84 -7.98
C LYS A 39 -9.84 3.43 -6.54
N ALA A 40 -10.74 2.47 -6.35
CA ALA A 40 -11.09 1.97 -5.02
C ALA A 40 -9.88 1.32 -4.33
N ALA A 41 -9.13 0.49 -5.05
CA ALA A 41 -7.89 -0.13 -4.58
C ALA A 41 -6.82 0.92 -4.25
N ALA A 42 -6.62 1.92 -5.11
CA ALA A 42 -5.64 2.98 -4.87
C ALA A 42 -5.93 3.81 -3.62
N VAL A 43 -7.19 4.13 -3.35
CA VAL A 43 -7.57 4.88 -2.13
C VAL A 43 -7.36 4.04 -0.88
N THR A 44 -7.74 2.76 -0.89
CA THR A 44 -7.52 1.86 0.27
C THR A 44 -6.04 1.68 0.56
N ILE A 45 -5.24 1.48 -0.48
CA ILE A 45 -3.78 1.33 -0.38
C ILE A 45 -3.13 2.62 0.12
N ALA A 46 -3.50 3.78 -0.44
CA ALA A 46 -2.98 5.07 0.00
C ALA A 46 -3.34 5.34 1.47
N THR A 47 -4.56 5.00 1.88
CA THR A 47 -5.02 5.15 3.27
C THR A 47 -4.18 4.29 4.22
N GLY A 48 -3.98 3.01 3.91
CA GLY A 48 -3.13 2.12 4.70
C GLY A 48 -1.68 2.60 4.78
N TYR A 49 -1.10 3.04 3.66
CA TYR A 49 0.25 3.60 3.61
C TYR A 49 0.38 4.85 4.50
N THR A 50 -0.59 5.78 4.43
CA THR A 50 -0.59 6.97 5.28
C THR A 50 -0.75 6.62 6.76
N ALA A 51 -1.63 5.68 7.12
CA ALA A 51 -1.82 5.26 8.50
C ALA A 51 -0.54 4.68 9.12
N VAL A 52 0.18 3.84 8.36
CA VAL A 52 1.46 3.26 8.80
C VAL A 52 2.55 4.34 8.87
N GLY A 53 2.63 5.23 7.89
CA GLY A 53 3.61 6.33 7.87
C GLY A 53 3.44 7.29 9.06
N PHE A 54 2.21 7.73 9.31
CA PHE A 54 1.89 8.57 10.48
C PHE A 54 2.13 7.83 11.80
N GLY A 55 1.74 6.55 11.90
CA GLY A 55 1.98 5.75 13.10
C GLY A 55 3.47 5.61 13.42
N GLY A 56 4.31 5.38 12.41
CA GLY A 56 5.76 5.34 12.54
C GLY A 56 6.35 6.66 13.04
N LEU A 57 5.92 7.79 12.45
CA LEU A 57 6.33 9.13 12.88
C LEU A 57 5.95 9.40 14.34
N ILE A 58 4.73 9.06 14.75
CA ILE A 58 4.26 9.25 16.13
C ILE A 58 5.09 8.41 17.10
N LEU A 59 5.39 7.15 16.77
CA LEU A 59 6.23 6.25 17.57
C LEU A 59 7.66 6.80 17.73
N ILE A 60 8.25 7.32 16.66
CA ILE A 60 9.58 7.95 16.68
C ILE A 60 9.57 9.20 17.55
N GLY A 61 8.52 10.03 17.45
CA GLY A 61 8.36 11.23 18.27
C GLY A 61 8.22 10.91 19.76
N ALA A 62 7.42 9.88 20.08
CA ALA A 62 7.27 9.38 21.45
C ALA A 62 8.58 8.78 21.99
N GLY A 63 9.29 8.00 21.18
CA GLY A 63 10.60 7.45 21.53
C GLY A 63 11.64 8.54 21.81
N TYR A 64 11.67 9.60 20.99
CA TYR A 64 12.56 10.73 21.21
C TYR A 64 12.31 11.45 22.54
N VAL A 65 11.04 11.62 22.94
CA VAL A 65 10.68 12.23 24.24
C VAL A 65 11.03 11.30 25.42
N ALA A 66 11.01 9.99 25.21
CA ALA A 66 11.24 8.99 26.26
C ALA A 66 12.73 8.64 26.47
N ILE A 67 13.59 8.86 25.48
CA ILE A 67 15.01 8.44 25.53
C ILE A 67 15.90 9.60 26.03
N ALA A 68 16.81 9.29 26.94
CA ALA A 68 17.79 10.24 27.49
C ALA A 68 18.67 10.84 26.37
N PRO A 69 19.11 12.12 26.51
CA PRO A 69 19.90 12.80 25.49
C PRO A 69 21.26 12.10 25.30
N GLY A 70 21.38 11.27 24.26
CA GLY A 70 22.63 10.58 23.91
C GLY A 70 22.47 9.37 22.99
N GLU A 71 21.35 8.65 23.05
CA GLU A 71 21.11 7.44 22.24
C GLU A 71 20.42 7.73 20.90
N LEU A 72 21.06 8.54 20.05
CA LEU A 72 20.57 8.77 18.68
C LEU A 72 20.64 7.50 17.81
N ALA A 73 21.56 6.58 18.07
CA ALA A 73 21.81 5.41 17.22
C ALA A 73 20.58 4.48 17.12
N GLY A 74 19.90 4.21 18.25
CA GLY A 74 18.68 3.39 18.27
C GLY A 74 17.52 4.06 17.54
N LEU A 75 17.40 5.38 17.64
CA LEU A 75 16.39 6.17 16.94
C LEU A 75 16.62 6.12 15.42
N LEU A 76 17.87 6.31 14.95
CA LEU A 76 18.20 6.20 13.53
C LEU A 76 17.97 4.79 12.97
N GLY A 77 18.26 3.75 13.76
CA GLY A 77 18.01 2.35 13.37
C GLY A 77 16.53 2.03 13.22
N ALA A 78 15.70 2.39 14.21
CA ALA A 78 14.25 2.22 14.15
C ALA A 78 13.63 2.97 12.95
N LEU A 79 14.21 4.11 12.60
CA LEU A 79 13.75 4.98 11.54
C LEU A 79 14.15 4.46 10.15
N GLY A 80 15.36 3.90 10.01
CA GLY A 80 15.78 3.16 8.82
C GLY A 80 14.90 1.93 8.59
N LEU A 81 14.58 1.19 9.66
CA LEU A 81 13.67 0.04 9.59
C LEU A 81 12.25 0.45 9.18
N ALA A 82 11.72 1.53 9.76
CA ALA A 82 10.42 2.08 9.39
C ALA A 82 10.39 2.52 7.91
N SER A 83 11.45 3.18 7.43
CA SER A 83 11.58 3.59 6.03
C SER A 83 11.66 2.38 5.08
N LEU A 84 12.38 1.31 5.44
CA LEU A 84 12.41 0.08 4.66
C LEU A 84 11.03 -0.59 4.64
N CYS A 85 10.34 -0.65 5.78
CA CYS A 85 9.00 -1.23 5.87
C CYS A 85 7.99 -0.42 5.02
N LEU A 86 8.09 0.91 5.02
CA LEU A 86 7.29 1.78 4.16
C LEU A 86 7.60 1.57 2.67
N GLY A 87 8.87 1.46 2.29
CA GLY A 87 9.27 1.20 0.90
C GLY A 87 8.82 -0.18 0.39
N LEU A 88 8.91 -1.21 1.24
CA LEU A 88 8.39 -2.55 0.94
C LEU A 88 6.86 -2.55 0.83
N GLY A 89 6.17 -1.84 1.74
CA GLY A 89 4.72 -1.67 1.70
C GLY A 89 4.24 -0.98 0.42
N PHE A 90 4.92 0.09 -0.01
CA PHE A 90 4.63 0.77 -1.28
C PHE A 90 4.84 -0.14 -2.50
N SER A 91 5.90 -0.94 -2.50
CA SER A 91 6.19 -1.86 -3.62
C SER A 91 5.12 -2.95 -3.72
N ASN A 92 4.73 -3.54 -2.58
CA ASN A 92 3.65 -4.53 -2.51
C ASN A 92 2.29 -3.94 -2.94
N ALA A 93 2.02 -2.71 -2.53
CA ALA A 93 0.86 -1.92 -2.91
C ALA A 93 0.74 -1.74 -4.44
N VAL A 94 1.83 -1.39 -5.12
CA VAL A 94 1.84 -1.25 -6.59
C VAL A 94 1.61 -2.60 -7.28
N VAL A 95 2.21 -3.68 -6.78
CA VAL A 95 2.00 -5.03 -7.32
C VAL A 95 0.54 -5.48 -7.17
N THR A 96 -0.06 -5.26 -6.00
CA THR A 96 -1.48 -5.58 -5.77
C THR A 96 -2.41 -4.74 -6.64
N LEU A 97 -2.14 -3.45 -6.80
CA LEU A 97 -2.88 -2.59 -7.74
C LEU A 97 -2.83 -3.14 -9.17
N ARG A 98 -1.65 -3.53 -9.65
CA ARG A 98 -1.50 -4.14 -10.98
C ARG A 98 -2.27 -5.45 -11.10
N ALA A 99 -2.21 -6.31 -10.08
CA ALA A 99 -2.94 -7.58 -10.08
C ALA A 99 -4.48 -7.39 -10.06
N VAL A 100 -4.98 -6.38 -9.34
CA VAL A 100 -6.41 -6.04 -9.33
C VAL A 100 -6.84 -5.51 -10.69
N VAL A 101 -6.03 -4.65 -11.32
CA VAL A 101 -6.30 -4.15 -12.68
C VAL A 101 -6.27 -5.28 -13.70
N ASP A 102 -5.29 -6.18 -13.63
CA ASP A 102 -5.17 -7.33 -14.52
C ASP A 102 -6.38 -8.28 -14.40
N ARG A 103 -6.82 -8.58 -13.17
CA ARG A 103 -8.07 -9.34 -12.93
C ARG A 103 -9.32 -8.62 -13.41
N ALA A 104 -9.37 -7.29 -13.34
CA ALA A 104 -10.51 -6.52 -13.81
C ALA A 104 -10.56 -6.46 -15.34
N MET A 105 -9.40 -6.42 -16.02
CA MET A 105 -9.29 -6.45 -17.48
C MET A 105 -9.49 -7.85 -18.06
N ASN A 106 -9.15 -8.89 -17.29
CA ASN A 106 -9.36 -10.28 -17.66
C ASN A 106 -10.19 -10.99 -16.57
N PRO A 107 -11.49 -10.67 -16.47
CA PRO A 107 -12.36 -11.33 -15.50
C PRO A 107 -12.32 -12.84 -15.77
N PRO A 108 -12.13 -13.70 -14.75
CA PRO A 108 -12.16 -15.14 -14.94
C PRO A 108 -13.45 -15.50 -15.67
N ARG A 109 -13.29 -16.09 -16.87
CA ARG A 109 -14.39 -16.64 -17.65
C ARG A 109 -15.19 -17.52 -16.69
N PRO A 110 -16.52 -17.35 -16.56
CA PRO A 110 -17.32 -18.26 -15.76
C PRO A 110 -16.96 -19.68 -16.21
N GLU A 111 -16.47 -20.52 -15.29
CA GLU A 111 -16.32 -21.94 -15.56
C GLU A 111 -17.65 -22.40 -16.15
N ALA A 112 -17.60 -22.82 -17.42
CA ALA A 112 -18.78 -23.30 -18.11
C ALA A 112 -19.44 -24.34 -17.20
N PRO A 113 -20.76 -24.25 -16.95
CA PRO A 113 -21.44 -25.14 -16.02
C PRO A 113 -21.04 -26.56 -16.36
N ALA A 114 -20.45 -27.27 -15.38
CA ALA A 114 -20.03 -28.64 -15.54
C ALA A 114 -21.19 -29.41 -16.18
N LEU A 115 -21.02 -29.83 -17.43
CA LEU A 115 -22.00 -30.68 -18.11
C LEU A 115 -22.22 -31.89 -17.19
N PRO A 116 -23.48 -32.25 -16.88
CA PRO A 116 -23.75 -33.40 -16.02
C PRO A 116 -23.08 -34.63 -16.64
N VAL A 117 -22.17 -35.23 -15.88
CA VAL A 117 -21.55 -36.52 -16.23
C VAL A 117 -22.70 -37.51 -16.41
N PRO A 118 -22.84 -38.18 -17.57
CA PRO A 118 -23.87 -39.19 -17.75
C PRO A 118 -23.64 -40.30 -16.72
N GLU A 119 -24.55 -40.38 -15.75
CA GLU A 119 -24.58 -41.45 -14.77
C GLU A 119 -24.79 -42.75 -15.54
N ALA A 120 -23.74 -43.57 -15.60
CA ALA A 120 -23.74 -44.82 -16.33
C ALA A 120 -24.85 -45.73 -15.77
N ALA A 121 -25.76 -46.15 -16.64
CA ALA A 121 -26.86 -47.04 -16.32
C ALA A 121 -26.35 -48.37 -15.71
N PRO A 122 -26.98 -48.88 -14.64
CA PRO A 122 -26.61 -50.15 -14.05
C PRO A 122 -27.00 -51.31 -15.00
N ALA A 123 -26.08 -52.26 -15.16
CA ALA A 123 -26.29 -53.56 -15.79
C ALA A 123 -26.60 -54.63 -14.73
#